data_AF-A0A7Y3C3F8-F1
#
_entry.id   AF-A0A7Y3C3F8-F1
#
_cell.length_a   1.000
_cell.length_b   1.000
_cell.length_c   1.000
_cell.angle_alpha   90.00
_cell.angle_beta   90.00
_cell.angle_gamma   90.00
#
_symmetry.space_group_name_H-M   'P 1'
#
loop_
_entity.id
_entity.type
_entity.pdbx_description
1 polymer ?
#
loop_
_entity_poly.entity_id
_entity_poly.type
_entity_poly.pdbx_seq_one_letter_code
_entity_poly.pdbx_strand_id
1 'polypeptide(L)'
;LTHEAFEALAESGVVGLKIFTIPSPPGREHEFEGLAWPKAPDQLRALRLARRVGLPVVVHAEHPEILARSEEQTAPLDPAEAATHEAARPAIAEALAVAQILTLNAEAQAKVHIAHVTSSATLAVLRAFAGSSDFTAETCPQYLRHTSDDVARVGVFGKVNPPIRTAEDREALWSALSDGTLGHVTTDHTSFSFEEKSAHAGNFLTAPPGHPGTELLLPTLLSGVADGRLTLPQVAELTSGAAARRFRLPDRGTLGEGARAHLAVVDLDGETRPTADNLQTAARDLARLAHGQTYRGRVAATFVAGRPVWDGSAVDAPPGWGRFVRPGRRHSRESGS
;
A
#
# COMPACT_ATOMS: atom_id res chain seq x y z
N LEU A 1 19.97 7.29 -13.00
CA LEU A 1 19.65 5.97 -13.58
C LEU A 1 19.64 6.04 -15.10
N THR A 2 20.44 5.21 -15.76
CA THR A 2 20.55 5.11 -17.24
C THR A 2 19.47 4.18 -17.80
N HIS A 3 19.36 4.13 -19.12
CA HIS A 3 18.52 3.15 -19.79
C HIS A 3 18.91 1.71 -19.44
N GLU A 4 20.21 1.43 -19.47
CA GLU A 4 20.80 0.11 -19.18
C GLU A 4 20.42 -0.37 -17.77
N ALA A 5 20.37 0.53 -16.78
CA ALA A 5 19.97 0.18 -15.41
C ALA A 5 18.52 -0.33 -15.34
N PHE A 6 17.59 0.29 -16.09
CA PHE A 6 16.19 -0.16 -16.14
C PHE A 6 16.04 -1.50 -16.86
N GLU A 7 16.84 -1.73 -17.91
CA GLU A 7 16.87 -3.00 -18.63
C GLU A 7 17.42 -4.12 -17.74
N ALA A 8 18.55 -3.88 -17.06
CA ALA A 8 19.13 -4.82 -16.10
C ALA A 8 18.13 -5.17 -14.97
N LEU A 9 17.39 -4.18 -14.45
CA LEU A 9 16.31 -4.44 -13.49
C LEU A 9 15.22 -5.34 -14.08
N ALA A 10 14.76 -5.05 -15.31
CA ALA A 10 13.76 -5.89 -15.96
C ALA A 10 14.24 -7.32 -16.21
N GLU A 11 15.49 -7.50 -16.64
CA GLU A 11 16.13 -8.81 -16.85
C GLU A 11 16.33 -9.58 -15.54
N SER A 12 16.59 -8.88 -14.44
CA SER A 12 16.68 -9.49 -13.10
C SER A 12 15.37 -10.18 -12.68
N GLY A 13 14.25 -9.81 -13.29
CA GLY A 13 12.95 -10.45 -13.13
C GLY A 13 12.02 -9.79 -12.12
N VAL A 14 12.27 -8.52 -11.77
CA VAL A 14 11.37 -7.74 -10.91
C VAL A 14 9.98 -7.59 -11.54
N VAL A 15 8.95 -7.48 -10.69
CA VAL A 15 7.55 -7.36 -11.14
C VAL A 15 7.11 -5.93 -11.40
N GLY A 16 7.83 -4.95 -10.87
CA GLY A 16 7.55 -3.54 -10.95
C GLY A 16 8.73 -2.72 -10.41
N LEU A 17 8.61 -1.41 -10.52
CA LEU A 17 9.55 -0.42 -10.01
C LEU A 17 8.85 0.42 -8.93
N LYS A 18 9.58 0.95 -7.96
CA LYS A 18 9.04 1.88 -6.95
C LYS A 18 9.75 3.21 -7.06
N ILE A 19 9.00 4.30 -6.94
CA ILE A 19 9.53 5.65 -6.75
C ILE A 19 8.78 6.38 -5.64
N PHE A 20 9.45 7.36 -5.05
CA PHE A 20 8.91 8.34 -4.11
C PHE A 20 8.99 9.72 -4.74
N THR A 21 7.91 10.51 -4.68
CA THR A 21 7.91 11.91 -5.14
C THR A 21 8.46 12.89 -4.10
N ILE A 22 8.95 12.38 -2.97
CA ILE A 22 9.56 13.15 -1.89
C ILE A 22 11.09 12.95 -1.90
N PRO A 23 11.87 13.90 -1.33
CA PRO A 23 13.29 13.66 -1.09
C PRO A 23 13.49 12.50 -0.10
N SER A 24 14.68 11.92 -0.12
CA SER A 24 15.08 10.94 0.89
C SER A 24 14.98 11.57 2.30
N PRO A 25 14.43 10.85 3.30
CA PRO A 25 14.44 11.33 4.67
C PRO A 25 15.88 11.55 5.18
N PRO A 26 16.14 12.65 5.91
CA PRO A 26 17.47 12.91 6.48
C PRO A 26 17.98 11.74 7.32
N GLY A 27 19.23 11.34 7.09
CA GLY A 27 19.88 10.23 7.80
C GLY A 27 19.51 8.83 7.29
N ARG A 28 18.61 8.72 6.31
CA ARG A 28 18.18 7.46 5.67
C ARG A 28 18.43 7.46 4.17
N GLU A 29 19.31 8.31 3.68
CA GLU A 29 19.55 8.53 2.25
C GLU A 29 19.93 7.23 1.51
N HIS A 30 20.72 6.39 2.18
CA HIS A 30 21.16 5.08 1.66
C HIS A 30 20.00 4.11 1.39
N GLU A 31 18.89 4.21 2.13
CA GLU A 31 17.71 3.37 1.94
C GLU A 31 16.86 3.80 0.74
N PHE A 32 17.04 5.04 0.28
CA PHE A 32 16.28 5.66 -0.80
C PHE A 32 17.11 5.88 -2.07
N GLU A 33 18.33 5.33 -2.13
CA GLU A 33 19.20 5.43 -3.29
C GLU A 33 18.49 4.88 -4.55
N GLY A 34 18.32 5.73 -5.57
CA GLY A 34 17.60 5.38 -6.80
C GLY A 34 16.06 5.37 -6.68
N LEU A 35 15.50 5.63 -5.50
CA LEU A 35 14.05 5.60 -5.22
C LEU A 35 13.41 6.98 -5.07
N ALA A 36 14.16 8.03 -4.69
CA ALA A 36 13.64 9.38 -4.48
C ALA A 36 13.72 10.25 -5.74
N TRP A 37 12.58 10.74 -6.22
CA TRP A 37 12.41 11.50 -7.45
C TRP A 37 11.53 12.74 -7.20
N PRO A 38 12.00 13.75 -6.45
CA PRO A 38 11.16 14.88 -6.04
C PRO A 38 10.82 15.87 -7.15
N LYS A 39 11.59 15.88 -8.25
CA LYS A 39 11.43 16.85 -9.33
C LYS A 39 10.63 16.27 -10.50
N ALA A 40 9.68 17.04 -11.03
CA ALA A 40 8.83 16.62 -12.15
C ALA A 40 9.61 16.16 -13.42
N PRO A 41 10.72 16.81 -13.84
CA PRO A 41 11.50 16.33 -14.99
C PRO A 41 12.06 14.91 -14.78
N ASP A 42 12.51 14.60 -13.56
CA ASP A 42 13.07 13.31 -13.23
C ASP A 42 11.95 12.25 -13.16
N GLN A 43 10.78 12.61 -12.61
CA GLN A 43 9.58 11.75 -12.62
C GLN A 43 9.15 11.40 -14.06
N LEU A 44 9.07 12.40 -14.96
CA LEU A 44 8.75 12.17 -16.38
C LEU A 44 9.76 11.24 -17.06
N ARG A 45 11.05 11.44 -16.76
CA ARG A 45 12.12 10.56 -17.24
C ARG A 45 11.93 9.13 -16.75
N ALA A 46 11.64 8.93 -15.47
CA ALA A 46 11.38 7.60 -14.89
C ALA A 46 10.18 6.91 -15.55
N LEU A 47 9.09 7.63 -15.78
CA LEU A 47 7.91 7.10 -16.48
C LEU A 47 8.25 6.69 -17.93
N ARG A 48 8.99 7.52 -18.67
CA ARG A 48 9.43 7.19 -20.05
C ARG A 48 10.36 5.97 -20.10
N LEU A 49 11.23 5.79 -19.11
CA LEU A 49 12.08 4.60 -19.00
C LEU A 49 11.25 3.37 -18.65
N ALA A 50 10.35 3.49 -17.66
CA ALA A 50 9.46 2.42 -17.26
C ALA A 50 8.54 1.98 -18.40
N ARG A 51 8.05 2.89 -19.24
CA ARG A 51 7.27 2.56 -20.44
C ARG A 51 8.04 1.64 -21.39
N ARG A 52 9.32 1.92 -21.63
CA ARG A 52 10.16 1.13 -22.55
C ARG A 52 10.31 -0.32 -22.09
N VAL A 53 10.70 -0.54 -20.84
CA VAL A 53 10.78 -1.88 -20.24
C VAL A 53 9.38 -2.48 -19.95
N GLY A 54 8.39 -1.58 -19.88
CA GLY A 54 7.00 -1.73 -19.48
C GLY A 54 6.79 -2.68 -18.30
N LEU A 55 7.53 -2.35 -17.23
CA LEU A 55 7.19 -2.70 -15.87
C LEU A 55 6.24 -1.63 -15.30
N PRO A 56 5.28 -2.01 -14.43
CA PRO A 56 4.55 -1.04 -13.63
C PRO A 56 5.48 -0.20 -12.74
N VAL A 57 5.17 1.08 -12.57
CA VAL A 57 5.81 1.97 -11.59
C VAL A 57 4.82 2.21 -10.46
N VAL A 58 5.17 1.74 -9.27
CA VAL A 58 4.49 2.05 -8.03
C VAL A 58 5.00 3.39 -7.51
N VAL A 59 4.10 4.30 -7.15
CA VAL A 59 4.44 5.68 -6.80
C VAL A 59 3.92 5.98 -5.40
N HIS A 60 4.83 6.26 -4.46
CA HIS A 60 4.47 7.02 -3.26
C HIS A 60 4.36 8.49 -3.66
N ALA A 61 3.18 9.07 -3.52
CA ALA A 61 2.85 10.40 -4.04
C ALA A 61 2.48 11.38 -2.91
N GLU A 62 3.44 12.15 -2.45
CA GLU A 62 3.24 13.36 -1.62
C GLU A 62 4.10 14.51 -2.20
N HIS A 63 3.56 15.74 -2.23
CA HIS A 63 4.21 16.86 -2.90
C HIS A 63 5.30 17.48 -2.03
N PRO A 64 6.58 17.45 -2.44
CA PRO A 64 7.71 17.74 -1.55
C PRO A 64 7.70 19.18 -1.02
N GLU A 65 7.34 20.15 -1.85
CA GLU A 65 7.31 21.57 -1.42
C GLU A 65 6.11 21.87 -0.51
N ILE A 66 4.99 21.15 -0.68
CA ILE A 66 3.85 21.30 0.22
C ILE A 66 4.21 20.71 1.58
N LEU A 67 4.81 19.52 1.60
CA LEU A 67 5.30 18.90 2.83
C LEU A 67 6.30 19.79 3.57
N ALA A 68 7.33 20.30 2.88
CA ALA A 68 8.33 21.17 3.50
C ALA A 68 7.67 22.41 4.12
N ARG A 69 6.75 23.05 3.38
CA ARG A 69 6.03 24.22 3.89
C ARG A 69 5.12 23.88 5.07
N SER A 70 4.42 22.77 5.01
CA SER A 70 3.53 22.30 6.06
C SER A 70 4.29 21.91 7.32
N GLU A 71 5.46 21.27 7.19
CA GLU A 71 6.35 20.94 8.31
C GLU A 71 6.84 22.21 9.02
N GLU A 72 7.25 23.26 8.30
CA GLU A 72 7.60 24.57 8.90
C GLU A 72 6.45 25.17 9.72
N GLN A 73 5.22 25.01 9.23
CA GLN A 73 4.01 25.53 9.86
C GLN A 73 3.60 24.77 11.12
N THR A 74 4.24 23.63 11.41
CA THR A 74 4.02 22.88 12.66
C THR A 74 4.79 23.42 13.86
N ALA A 75 5.71 24.37 13.68
CA ALA A 75 6.51 24.95 14.75
C ALA A 75 5.71 25.46 15.98
N PRO A 76 4.51 26.08 15.85
CA PRO A 76 3.71 26.50 17.00
C PRO A 76 2.81 25.40 17.56
N LEU A 77 2.77 24.20 16.96
CA LEU A 77 1.89 23.11 17.36
C LEU A 77 2.58 22.18 18.35
N ASP A 78 1.78 21.48 19.15
CA ASP A 78 2.29 20.49 20.09
C ASP A 78 2.69 19.20 19.34
N PRO A 79 3.98 18.79 19.33
CA PRO A 79 4.41 17.57 18.65
C PRO A 79 3.82 16.29 19.24
N ALA A 80 3.21 16.32 20.43
CA ALA A 80 2.52 15.17 21.02
C ALA A 80 1.14 14.90 20.40
N GLU A 81 0.58 15.87 19.68
CA GLU A 81 -0.76 15.77 19.09
C GLU A 81 -0.72 15.14 17.69
N ALA A 82 -1.64 14.21 17.42
CA ALA A 82 -1.76 13.57 16.11
C ALA A 82 -2.07 14.60 15.00
N ALA A 83 -2.84 15.64 15.34
CA ALA A 83 -3.16 16.75 14.45
C ALA A 83 -1.90 17.48 13.93
N THR A 84 -0.80 17.48 14.70
CA THR A 84 0.48 18.08 14.27
C THR A 84 1.12 17.28 13.14
N HIS A 85 1.02 15.95 13.16
CA HIS A 85 1.47 15.10 12.05
C HIS A 85 0.59 15.25 10.81
N GLU A 86 -0.73 15.32 11.00
CA GLU A 86 -1.65 15.56 9.89
C GLU A 86 -1.44 16.94 9.25
N ALA A 87 -1.17 17.96 10.05
CA ALA A 87 -0.83 19.31 9.59
C ALA A 87 0.50 19.35 8.83
N ALA A 88 1.51 18.58 9.25
CA ALA A 88 2.78 18.45 8.54
C ALA A 88 2.61 17.76 7.16
N ARG A 89 1.59 16.91 7.02
CA ARG A 89 1.35 16.09 5.82
C ARG A 89 -0.10 16.18 5.38
N PRO A 90 -0.59 17.35 4.94
CA PRO A 90 -2.00 17.54 4.65
C PRO A 90 -2.43 16.77 3.40
N ALA A 91 -3.71 16.42 3.29
CA ALA A 91 -4.26 15.64 2.16
C ALA A 91 -3.98 16.27 0.78
N ILE A 92 -3.87 17.61 0.70
CA ILE A 92 -3.52 18.31 -0.53
C ILE A 92 -2.11 17.97 -1.05
N ALA A 93 -1.18 17.60 -0.17
CA ALA A 93 0.16 17.16 -0.58
C ALA A 93 0.07 15.86 -1.40
N GLU A 94 -0.78 14.92 -0.97
CA GLU A 94 -1.04 13.68 -1.71
C GLU A 94 -1.75 13.97 -3.03
N ALA A 95 -2.88 14.69 -2.98
CA ALA A 95 -3.70 14.97 -4.15
C ALA A 95 -2.93 15.70 -5.26
N LEU A 96 -2.11 16.70 -4.91
CA LEU A 96 -1.29 17.44 -5.86
C LEU A 96 -0.21 16.57 -6.51
N ALA A 97 0.48 15.73 -5.73
CA ALA A 97 1.49 14.83 -6.27
C ALA A 97 0.89 13.78 -7.21
N VAL A 98 -0.29 13.25 -6.88
CA VAL A 98 -1.03 12.33 -7.76
C VAL A 98 -1.44 13.04 -9.05
N ALA A 99 -2.00 14.25 -8.98
CA ALA A 99 -2.37 15.02 -10.17
C ALA A 99 -1.17 15.29 -11.09
N GLN A 100 -0.02 15.67 -10.51
CA GLN A 100 1.21 15.88 -11.25
C GLN A 100 1.66 14.59 -11.94
N ILE A 101 1.75 13.48 -11.21
CA ILE A 101 2.20 12.20 -11.77
C ILE A 101 1.29 11.71 -12.88
N LEU A 102 -0.03 11.83 -12.72
CA LEU A 102 -0.99 11.42 -13.77
C LEU A 102 -0.94 12.35 -14.98
N THR A 103 -0.69 13.65 -14.79
CA THR A 103 -0.43 14.59 -15.89
C THR A 103 0.82 14.20 -16.68
N LEU A 104 1.92 13.90 -15.98
CA LEU A 104 3.15 13.43 -16.63
C LEU A 104 2.95 12.07 -17.31
N ASN A 105 2.12 11.18 -16.73
CA ASN A 105 1.87 9.87 -17.30
C ASN A 105 0.92 9.91 -18.51
N ALA A 106 0.05 10.90 -18.62
CA ALA A 106 -0.73 11.12 -19.84
C ALA A 106 0.17 11.36 -21.07
N GLU A 107 1.35 11.94 -20.86
CA GLU A 107 2.39 12.10 -21.89
C GLU A 107 3.27 10.83 -22.01
N ALA A 108 3.77 10.29 -20.88
CA ALA A 108 4.71 9.16 -20.91
C ALA A 108 4.08 7.80 -21.24
N GLN A 109 2.78 7.65 -21.01
CA GLN A 109 1.98 6.45 -21.26
C GLN A 109 2.55 5.19 -20.60
N ALA A 110 3.12 5.31 -19.40
CA ALA A 110 3.61 4.18 -18.60
C ALA A 110 2.47 3.52 -17.82
N LYS A 111 2.77 2.36 -17.23
CA LYS A 111 1.87 1.67 -16.30
C LYS A 111 2.10 2.21 -14.89
N VAL A 112 1.22 3.09 -14.38
CA VAL A 112 1.37 3.70 -13.05
C VAL A 112 0.48 3.04 -11.99
N HIS A 113 1.01 2.79 -10.79
CA HIS A 113 0.23 2.33 -9.65
C HIS A 113 0.43 3.30 -8.49
N ILE A 114 -0.61 4.05 -8.12
CA ILE A 114 -0.55 5.00 -7.01
C ILE A 114 -0.67 4.20 -5.70
N ALA A 115 0.36 4.29 -4.86
CA ALA A 115 0.41 3.58 -3.60
C ALA A 115 -0.44 4.27 -2.53
N HIS A 116 -0.98 3.48 -1.60
CA HIS A 116 -1.52 3.88 -0.29
C HIS A 116 -2.29 5.22 -0.27
N VAL A 117 -3.36 5.34 -1.07
CA VAL A 117 -4.25 6.53 -1.12
C VAL A 117 -5.02 6.69 0.19
N THR A 118 -5.04 7.92 0.73
CA THR A 118 -5.58 8.17 2.09
C THR A 118 -6.77 9.11 2.15
N SER A 119 -7.08 9.88 1.10
CA SER A 119 -8.06 10.97 1.19
C SER A 119 -9.06 11.06 0.04
N SER A 120 -10.22 11.61 0.34
CA SER A 120 -11.27 12.01 -0.61
C SER A 120 -10.78 13.01 -1.66
N ALA A 121 -9.87 13.91 -1.28
CA ALA A 121 -9.23 14.84 -2.21
C ALA A 121 -8.43 14.11 -3.30
N THR A 122 -7.65 13.10 -2.92
CA THR A 122 -6.93 12.26 -3.88
C THR A 122 -7.89 11.43 -4.74
N LEU A 123 -8.96 10.90 -4.15
CA LEU A 123 -9.99 10.17 -4.91
C LEU A 123 -10.65 11.05 -6.00
N ALA A 124 -10.91 12.32 -5.70
CA ALA A 124 -11.41 13.27 -6.71
C ALA A 124 -10.43 13.44 -7.87
N VAL A 125 -9.12 13.51 -7.60
CA VAL A 125 -8.08 13.57 -8.65
C VAL A 125 -8.08 12.28 -9.48
N LEU A 126 -8.09 11.10 -8.85
CA LEU A 126 -8.11 9.82 -9.57
C LEU A 126 -9.32 9.73 -10.52
N ARG A 127 -10.50 10.14 -10.06
CA ARG A 127 -11.72 10.17 -10.88
C ARG A 127 -11.62 11.15 -12.05
N ALA A 128 -11.05 12.33 -11.82
CA ALA A 128 -10.85 13.32 -12.88
C ALA A 128 -9.89 12.85 -13.99
N PHE A 129 -8.91 12.01 -13.64
CA PHE A 129 -7.95 11.44 -14.59
C PHE A 129 -8.38 10.10 -15.17
N ALA A 130 -9.54 9.55 -14.80
CA ALA A 130 -9.99 8.23 -15.26
C ALA A 130 -9.96 8.15 -16.80
N GLY A 131 -9.28 7.12 -17.33
CA GLY A 131 -9.11 6.91 -18.77
C GLY A 131 -8.01 7.71 -19.45
N SER A 132 -7.30 8.61 -18.75
CA SER A 132 -6.19 9.40 -19.33
C SER A 132 -4.93 8.59 -19.65
N SER A 133 -4.69 7.52 -18.90
CA SER A 133 -3.53 6.62 -19.06
C SER A 133 -3.76 5.29 -18.34
N ASP A 134 -2.84 4.33 -18.50
CA ASP A 134 -2.88 3.04 -17.78
C ASP A 134 -2.41 3.20 -16.33
N PHE A 135 -3.29 3.73 -15.46
CA PHE A 135 -3.05 3.81 -14.02
C PHE A 135 -4.05 3.00 -13.19
N THR A 136 -3.61 2.66 -11.97
CA THR A 136 -4.38 1.99 -10.92
C THR A 136 -3.99 2.63 -9.59
N ALA A 137 -4.78 2.41 -8.54
CA ALA A 137 -4.48 2.92 -7.21
C ALA A 137 -4.89 1.91 -6.13
N GLU A 138 -4.14 1.90 -5.04
CA GLU A 138 -4.42 1.09 -3.86
C GLU A 138 -4.71 1.95 -2.63
N THR A 139 -5.42 1.38 -1.65
CA THR A 139 -5.41 1.85 -0.26
C THR A 139 -5.02 0.71 0.67
N CYS A 140 -5.03 0.93 1.97
CA CYS A 140 -4.54 -0.01 2.97
C CYS A 140 -5.52 -0.21 4.13
N PRO A 141 -5.49 -1.39 4.81
CA PRO A 141 -6.38 -1.70 5.93
C PRO A 141 -6.45 -0.62 7.00
N GLN A 142 -5.32 0.00 7.34
CA GLN A 142 -5.26 1.06 8.34
C GLN A 142 -6.12 2.28 7.98
N TYR A 143 -6.21 2.64 6.70
CA TYR A 143 -7.05 3.77 6.24
C TYR A 143 -8.52 3.38 6.11
N LEU A 144 -8.83 2.09 5.99
CA LEU A 144 -10.20 1.56 5.91
C LEU A 144 -10.80 1.31 7.30
N ARG A 145 -9.96 1.04 8.29
CA ARG A 145 -10.41 0.68 9.65
C ARG A 145 -10.36 1.85 10.62
N HIS A 146 -9.31 2.66 10.56
CA HIS A 146 -9.00 3.64 11.59
C HIS A 146 -9.21 5.07 11.11
N THR A 147 -9.36 5.98 12.07
CA THR A 147 -9.38 7.44 11.84
C THR A 147 -8.27 8.14 12.62
N SER A 148 -8.10 9.43 12.38
CA SER A 148 -7.24 10.33 13.14
C SER A 148 -7.48 10.25 14.66
N ASP A 149 -8.74 10.08 15.10
CA ASP A 149 -9.08 9.89 16.52
C ASP A 149 -8.47 8.61 17.11
N ASP A 150 -8.40 7.53 16.33
CA ASP A 150 -7.73 6.30 16.76
C ASP A 150 -6.22 6.51 16.87
N VAL A 151 -5.63 7.30 15.97
CA VAL A 151 -4.20 7.67 16.02
C VAL A 151 -3.92 8.51 17.27
N ALA A 152 -4.74 9.50 17.56
CA ALA A 152 -4.62 10.32 18.77
C ALA A 152 -4.66 9.45 20.04
N ARG A 153 -5.56 8.44 20.09
CA ARG A 153 -5.68 7.51 21.21
C ARG A 153 -4.42 6.67 21.44
N VAL A 154 -3.74 6.25 20.37
CA VAL A 154 -2.56 5.35 20.47
C VAL A 154 -1.23 6.09 20.36
N GLY A 155 -1.26 7.41 20.17
CA GLY A 155 -0.08 8.26 19.99
C GLY A 155 0.78 7.82 18.80
N VAL A 156 2.10 7.97 18.94
CA VAL A 156 3.05 7.72 17.85
C VAL A 156 2.97 6.31 17.28
N PHE A 157 2.45 5.33 18.01
CA PHE A 157 2.24 3.96 17.49
C PHE A 157 1.29 3.91 16.29
N GLY A 158 0.37 4.86 16.16
CA GLY A 158 -0.52 5.03 15.01
C GLY A 158 0.09 5.82 13.85
N LYS A 159 1.29 6.39 13.99
CA LYS A 159 1.96 7.17 12.94
C LYS A 159 2.32 6.27 11.75
N VAL A 160 1.80 6.63 10.58
CA VAL A 160 2.11 6.08 9.24
C VAL A 160 2.17 7.22 8.21
N ASN A 161 2.83 7.02 7.07
CA ASN A 161 2.89 8.02 6.00
C ASN A 161 2.38 7.43 4.67
N PRO A 162 1.41 8.05 4.00
CA PRO A 162 0.69 9.27 4.40
C PRO A 162 -0.20 9.04 5.65
N PRO A 163 -0.58 10.09 6.40
CA PRO A 163 -1.37 9.95 7.63
C PRO A 163 -2.72 9.27 7.45
N ILE A 164 -3.18 8.55 8.47
CA ILE A 164 -4.60 8.16 8.61
C ILE A 164 -5.42 9.43 8.82
N ARG A 165 -6.57 9.51 8.17
CA ARG A 165 -7.38 10.73 8.05
C ARG A 165 -8.70 10.64 8.82
N THR A 166 -9.62 11.53 8.52
CA THR A 166 -10.91 11.63 9.20
C THR A 166 -11.84 10.46 8.87
N ALA A 167 -12.95 10.36 9.59
CA ALA A 167 -13.99 9.37 9.31
C ALA A 167 -14.59 9.55 7.91
N GLU A 168 -14.74 10.79 7.43
CA GLU A 168 -15.25 11.09 6.10
C GLU A 168 -14.32 10.55 5.01
N ASP A 169 -13.00 10.70 5.18
CA ASP A 169 -12.02 10.14 4.26
C ASP A 169 -12.06 8.61 4.28
N ARG A 170 -12.19 7.98 5.45
CA ARG A 170 -12.37 6.52 5.57
C ARG A 170 -13.60 6.03 4.80
N GLU A 171 -14.74 6.69 4.97
CA GLU A 171 -15.97 6.32 4.24
C GLU A 171 -15.82 6.55 2.73
N ALA A 172 -15.12 7.62 2.31
CA ALA A 172 -14.82 7.87 0.91
C ALA A 172 -13.95 6.76 0.30
N LEU A 173 -12.96 6.24 1.04
CA LEU A 173 -12.13 5.11 0.61
C LEU A 173 -12.95 3.82 0.44
N TRP A 174 -13.86 3.51 1.37
CA TRP A 174 -14.78 2.38 1.21
C TRP A 174 -15.69 2.52 -0.02
N SER A 175 -16.22 3.72 -0.26
CA SER A 175 -17.01 4.00 -1.46
C SER A 175 -16.16 3.81 -2.73
N ALA A 176 -14.91 4.24 -2.72
CA ALA A 176 -14.00 4.12 -3.84
C ALA A 176 -13.57 2.68 -4.18
N LEU A 177 -13.57 1.78 -3.19
CA LEU A 177 -13.43 0.34 -3.46
C LEU A 177 -14.68 -0.24 -4.12
N SER A 178 -15.86 0.26 -3.73
CA SER A 178 -17.14 -0.23 -4.24
C SER A 178 -17.41 0.25 -5.67
N ASP A 179 -17.04 1.48 -6.00
CA ASP A 179 -17.22 2.09 -7.33
C ASP A 179 -16.08 1.79 -8.32
N GLY A 180 -15.01 1.14 -7.86
CA GLY A 180 -13.85 0.74 -8.67
C GLY A 180 -12.81 1.84 -8.91
N THR A 181 -12.93 3.02 -8.28
CA THR A 181 -11.90 4.07 -8.28
C THR A 181 -10.59 3.54 -7.68
N LEU A 182 -10.69 2.73 -6.61
CA LEU A 182 -9.59 1.98 -6.03
C LEU A 182 -9.73 0.51 -6.42
N GLY A 183 -8.71 -0.04 -7.07
CA GLY A 183 -8.72 -1.42 -7.60
C GLY A 183 -7.94 -2.41 -6.75
N HIS A 184 -7.29 -1.94 -5.68
CA HIS A 184 -6.32 -2.73 -4.92
C HIS A 184 -6.38 -2.38 -3.44
N VAL A 185 -6.18 -3.38 -2.59
CA VAL A 185 -5.93 -3.18 -1.15
C VAL A 185 -4.65 -3.94 -0.77
N THR A 186 -3.66 -3.21 -0.28
CA THR A 186 -2.37 -3.77 0.16
C THR A 186 -2.05 -3.30 1.57
N THR A 187 -1.02 -3.87 2.20
CA THR A 187 -0.83 -3.70 3.65
C THR A 187 0.05 -2.51 4.00
N ASP A 188 0.94 -2.11 3.09
CA ASP A 188 2.06 -1.21 3.38
C ASP A 188 2.78 -1.60 4.69
N HIS A 189 2.90 -2.91 4.95
CA HIS A 189 3.48 -3.43 6.19
C HIS A 189 4.92 -2.93 6.30
N THR A 190 5.08 -1.91 7.14
CA THR A 190 6.34 -1.25 7.42
C THR A 190 6.51 -1.25 8.92
N SER A 191 7.51 -1.95 9.40
CA SER A 191 7.69 -2.18 10.83
C SER A 191 9.01 -1.59 11.34
N PHE A 192 8.94 -1.09 12.56
CA PHE A 192 10.07 -0.74 13.39
C PHE A 192 10.07 -1.64 14.63
N SER A 193 11.13 -1.62 15.41
CA SER A 193 11.09 -2.20 16.75
C SER A 193 10.19 -1.38 17.68
N PHE A 194 9.70 -2.02 18.74
CA PHE A 194 8.97 -1.33 19.80
C PHE A 194 9.82 -0.24 20.45
N GLU A 195 11.12 -0.51 20.66
CA GLU A 195 12.06 0.41 21.27
C GLU A 195 12.27 1.67 20.42
N GLU A 196 12.57 1.51 19.12
CA GLU A 196 12.73 2.63 18.18
C GLU A 196 11.49 3.53 18.17
N LYS A 197 10.29 2.95 18.13
CA LYS A 197 9.07 3.75 18.08
C LYS A 197 8.76 4.42 19.43
N SER A 198 9.03 3.74 20.53
CA SER A 198 8.81 4.25 21.89
C SER A 198 9.78 5.35 22.28
N ALA A 199 10.99 5.37 21.71
CA ALA A 199 11.99 6.43 21.94
C ALA A 199 11.48 7.83 21.53
N HIS A 200 10.46 7.88 20.67
CA HIS A 200 9.81 9.11 20.20
C HIS A 200 8.40 9.31 20.79
N ALA A 201 8.06 8.62 21.89
CA ALA A 201 6.77 8.80 22.55
C ALA A 201 6.51 10.29 22.86
N GLY A 202 5.32 10.78 22.52
CA GLY A 202 4.96 12.19 22.66
C GLY A 202 5.57 13.12 21.61
N ASN A 203 6.20 12.59 20.55
CA ASN A 203 6.69 13.41 19.44
C ASN A 203 6.41 12.74 18.09
N PHE A 204 5.26 13.06 17.53
CA PHE A 204 4.85 12.62 16.21
C PHE A 204 5.77 13.11 15.09
N LEU A 205 6.44 14.26 15.21
CA LEU A 205 7.29 14.76 14.12
C LEU A 205 8.54 13.89 13.94
N THR A 206 9.12 13.41 15.04
CA THR A 206 10.36 12.62 15.02
C THR A 206 10.14 11.11 14.98
N ALA A 207 8.98 10.59 15.40
CA ALA A 207 8.73 9.15 15.41
C ALA A 207 8.83 8.51 14.02
N PRO A 208 9.39 7.30 13.87
CA PRO A 208 9.40 6.61 12.58
C PRO A 208 7.97 6.22 12.13
N PRO A 209 7.58 6.50 10.86
CA PRO A 209 6.24 6.18 10.35
C PRO A 209 6.16 4.72 9.86
N GLY A 210 5.20 3.93 10.35
CA GLY A 210 5.00 2.54 9.93
C GLY A 210 4.12 1.75 10.88
N HIS A 211 3.33 0.82 10.36
CA HIS A 211 2.43 -0.03 11.13
C HIS A 211 2.41 -1.46 10.60
N PRO A 212 2.37 -2.49 11.46
CA PRO A 212 2.22 -3.86 11.00
C PRO A 212 0.81 -4.14 10.44
N GLY A 213 0.70 -4.35 9.13
CA GLY A 213 -0.61 -4.58 8.46
C GLY A 213 -0.86 -5.98 7.87
N THR A 214 0.16 -6.83 7.64
CA THR A 214 0.04 -8.06 6.85
C THR A 214 -1.09 -8.98 7.28
N GLU A 215 -1.20 -9.26 8.58
CA GLU A 215 -2.20 -10.17 9.14
C GLU A 215 -3.60 -9.53 9.24
N LEU A 216 -3.71 -8.21 9.01
CA LEU A 216 -4.95 -7.45 9.14
C LEU A 216 -5.65 -7.20 7.78
N LEU A 217 -5.04 -7.59 6.66
CA LEU A 217 -5.60 -7.40 5.32
C LEU A 217 -6.96 -8.07 5.15
N LEU A 218 -7.00 -9.41 5.27
CA LEU A 218 -8.25 -10.16 5.13
C LEU A 218 -9.24 -9.86 6.26
N PRO A 219 -8.86 -9.83 7.56
CA PRO A 219 -9.82 -9.48 8.62
C PRO A 219 -10.52 -8.14 8.41
N THR A 220 -9.82 -7.13 7.89
CA THR A 220 -10.41 -5.81 7.59
C THR A 220 -11.44 -5.90 6.47
N LEU A 221 -11.10 -6.58 5.37
CA LEU A 221 -12.00 -6.70 4.23
C LEU A 221 -13.18 -7.65 4.48
N LEU A 222 -12.98 -8.72 5.25
CA LEU A 222 -14.05 -9.61 5.70
C LEU A 222 -15.04 -8.88 6.62
N SER A 223 -14.55 -7.95 7.47
CA SER A 223 -15.44 -7.07 8.23
C SER A 223 -16.28 -6.21 7.28
N GLY A 224 -15.65 -5.66 6.23
CA GLY A 224 -16.37 -4.94 5.17
C GLY A 224 -17.42 -5.79 4.45
N VAL A 225 -17.16 -7.09 4.23
CA VAL A 225 -18.17 -8.04 3.70
C VAL A 225 -19.31 -8.22 4.68
N ALA A 226 -19.00 -8.43 5.96
CA ALA A 226 -19.97 -8.65 7.00
C ALA A 226 -20.87 -7.41 7.25
N ASP A 227 -20.35 -6.22 6.93
CA ASP A 227 -21.05 -4.94 7.01
C ASP A 227 -21.77 -4.57 5.68
N GLY A 228 -21.74 -5.46 4.68
CA GLY A 228 -22.42 -5.25 3.39
C GLY A 228 -21.75 -4.27 2.45
N ARG A 229 -20.49 -3.89 2.70
CA ARG A 229 -19.71 -2.95 1.86
C ARG A 229 -19.07 -3.64 0.65
N LEU A 230 -18.74 -4.92 0.78
CA LEU A 230 -18.09 -5.72 -0.27
C LEU A 230 -18.70 -7.11 -0.35
N THR A 231 -18.49 -7.78 -1.48
CA THR A 231 -18.72 -9.20 -1.67
C THR A 231 -17.39 -9.98 -1.58
N LEU A 232 -17.44 -11.28 -1.29
CA LEU A 232 -16.22 -12.11 -1.29
C LEU A 232 -15.46 -12.10 -2.63
N PRO A 233 -16.12 -12.16 -3.81
CA PRO A 233 -15.44 -11.99 -5.09
C PRO A 233 -14.70 -10.64 -5.20
N GLN A 234 -15.28 -9.55 -4.70
CA GLN A 234 -14.58 -8.25 -4.67
C GLN A 234 -13.36 -8.30 -3.75
N VAL A 235 -13.42 -8.96 -2.59
CA VAL A 235 -12.25 -9.13 -1.71
C VAL A 235 -11.13 -9.91 -2.41
N ALA A 236 -11.47 -11.02 -3.08
CA ALA A 236 -10.49 -11.81 -3.84
C ALA A 236 -9.87 -11.00 -4.99
N GLU A 237 -10.68 -10.19 -5.67
CA GLU A 237 -10.24 -9.32 -6.75
C GLU A 237 -9.30 -8.22 -6.25
N LEU A 238 -9.70 -7.47 -5.22
CA LEU A 238 -8.95 -6.34 -4.64
C LEU A 238 -7.60 -6.76 -4.03
N THR A 239 -7.50 -7.97 -3.49
CA THR A 239 -6.29 -8.45 -2.78
C THR A 239 -5.39 -9.31 -3.64
N SER A 240 -5.92 -9.94 -4.70
CA SER A 240 -5.22 -10.98 -5.44
C SER A 240 -5.36 -10.85 -6.96
N GLY A 241 -6.59 -10.85 -7.48
CA GLY A 241 -6.85 -10.86 -8.92
C GLY A 241 -6.32 -9.63 -9.65
N ALA A 242 -6.64 -8.44 -9.13
CA ALA A 242 -6.20 -7.17 -9.69
C ALA A 242 -4.68 -7.05 -9.68
N ALA A 243 -4.03 -7.47 -8.59
CA ALA A 243 -2.58 -7.45 -8.45
C ALA A 243 -1.90 -8.43 -9.43
N ALA A 244 -2.41 -9.66 -9.54
CA ALA A 244 -1.89 -10.65 -10.47
C ALA A 244 -1.93 -10.14 -11.91
N ARG A 245 -3.02 -9.47 -12.33
CA ARG A 245 -3.11 -8.86 -13.67
C ARG A 245 -2.19 -7.66 -13.81
N ARG A 246 -2.12 -6.77 -12.80
CA ARG A 246 -1.29 -5.55 -12.84
C ARG A 246 0.19 -5.88 -13.01
N PHE A 247 0.66 -6.88 -12.28
CA PHE A 247 2.07 -7.27 -12.19
C PHE A 247 2.43 -8.50 -13.07
N ARG A 248 1.49 -8.97 -13.91
CA ARG A 248 1.66 -10.07 -14.88
C ARG A 248 2.06 -11.39 -14.23
N LEU A 249 1.28 -11.84 -13.26
CA LEU A 249 1.47 -13.10 -12.54
C LEU A 249 0.35 -14.09 -12.94
N PRO A 250 0.43 -14.75 -14.12
CA PRO A 250 -0.70 -15.44 -14.73
C PRO A 250 -1.19 -16.68 -13.95
N ASP A 251 -0.35 -17.28 -13.11
CA ASP A 251 -0.69 -18.44 -12.27
C ASP A 251 -1.05 -18.03 -10.81
N ARG A 252 -1.45 -16.78 -10.59
CA ARG A 252 -1.83 -16.20 -9.29
C ARG A 252 -3.17 -15.48 -9.38
N GLY A 253 -3.81 -15.27 -8.23
CA GLY A 253 -4.97 -14.38 -8.10
C GLY A 253 -6.24 -14.86 -8.80
N THR A 254 -6.36 -16.15 -9.09
CA THR A 254 -7.54 -16.74 -9.70
C THR A 254 -7.87 -18.09 -9.08
N LEU A 255 -9.15 -18.41 -9.01
CA LEU A 255 -9.67 -19.72 -8.63
C LEU A 255 -10.26 -20.36 -9.89
N GLY A 256 -9.60 -21.40 -10.40
CA GLY A 256 -10.03 -22.10 -11.59
C GLY A 256 -9.12 -23.27 -11.91
N GLU A 257 -9.58 -24.15 -12.80
CA GLU A 257 -8.78 -25.28 -13.27
C GLU A 257 -7.46 -24.80 -13.90
N GLY A 258 -6.36 -25.47 -13.59
CA GLY A 258 -5.02 -25.11 -14.04
C GLY A 258 -4.35 -23.95 -13.27
N ALA A 259 -5.08 -23.24 -12.41
CA ALA A 259 -4.50 -22.23 -11.53
C ALA A 259 -3.63 -22.89 -10.45
N ARG A 260 -2.61 -22.16 -9.97
CA ARG A 260 -1.85 -22.65 -8.81
C ARG A 260 -2.73 -22.54 -7.57
N ALA A 261 -2.79 -23.62 -6.79
CA ALA A 261 -3.59 -23.71 -5.56
C ALA A 261 -3.03 -22.85 -4.41
N HIS A 262 -3.09 -21.53 -4.58
CA HIS A 262 -2.92 -20.55 -3.51
C HIS A 262 -4.30 -20.16 -3.00
N LEU A 263 -4.64 -20.60 -1.80
CA LEU A 263 -5.99 -20.52 -1.26
C LEU A 263 -5.94 -19.97 0.16
N ALA A 264 -6.89 -19.11 0.49
CA ALA A 264 -7.23 -18.78 1.87
C ALA A 264 -8.64 -19.33 2.13
N VAL A 265 -8.77 -20.16 3.17
CA VAL A 265 -10.07 -20.60 3.68
C VAL A 265 -10.47 -19.61 4.76
N VAL A 266 -11.64 -18.99 4.59
CA VAL A 266 -12.16 -18.00 5.53
C VAL A 266 -13.42 -18.53 6.19
N ASP A 267 -13.52 -18.35 7.50
CA ASP A 267 -14.76 -18.53 8.24
C ASP A 267 -15.40 -17.16 8.47
N LEU A 268 -16.59 -16.96 7.90
CA LEU A 268 -17.32 -15.69 7.92
C LEU A 268 -18.04 -15.44 9.24
N ASP A 269 -18.36 -16.50 9.98
CA ASP A 269 -19.03 -16.43 11.29
C ASP A 269 -18.01 -16.30 12.43
N GLY A 270 -16.74 -16.56 12.14
CA GLY A 270 -15.63 -16.37 13.07
C GLY A 270 -15.26 -14.91 13.30
N GLU A 271 -14.37 -14.69 14.27
CA GLU A 271 -13.82 -13.37 14.58
C GLU A 271 -12.30 -13.42 14.62
N THR A 272 -11.68 -12.30 14.26
CA THR A 272 -10.24 -12.06 14.48
C THR A 272 -10.09 -10.97 15.53
N ARG A 273 -9.32 -11.25 16.59
CA ARG A 273 -9.02 -10.32 17.68
C ARG A 273 -7.51 -10.18 17.84
N PRO A 274 -6.86 -9.25 17.10
CA PRO A 274 -5.41 -9.14 17.09
C PRO A 274 -4.84 -8.76 18.46
N THR A 275 -3.80 -9.47 18.87
CA THR A 275 -3.02 -9.20 20.09
C THR A 275 -1.55 -9.48 19.83
N ALA A 276 -0.68 -8.99 20.71
CA ALA A 276 0.74 -9.33 20.66
C ALA A 276 1.02 -10.84 20.83
N ASP A 277 0.08 -11.61 21.37
CA ASP A 277 0.26 -13.05 21.60
C ASP A 277 -0.12 -13.91 20.39
N ASN A 278 -0.97 -13.41 19.48
CA ASN A 278 -1.46 -14.18 18.34
C ASN A 278 -0.96 -13.69 16.97
N LEU A 279 -0.44 -12.47 16.89
CA LEU A 279 0.20 -11.95 15.68
C LEU A 279 1.56 -12.60 15.46
N GLN A 280 1.78 -13.09 14.25
CA GLN A 280 3.01 -13.75 13.82
C GLN A 280 4.12 -12.76 13.45
N THR A 281 3.77 -11.52 13.08
CA THR A 281 4.76 -10.49 12.76
C THR A 281 5.72 -10.23 13.93
N ALA A 282 7.00 -10.06 13.62
CA ALA A 282 8.01 -9.64 14.60
C ALA A 282 7.70 -8.25 15.22
N ALA A 283 6.85 -7.46 14.58
CA ALA A 283 6.48 -6.11 15.00
C ALA A 283 5.13 -6.04 15.73
N ARG A 284 4.61 -7.17 16.21
CA ARG A 284 3.29 -7.28 16.86
C ARG A 284 3.05 -6.30 17.99
N ASP A 285 4.09 -5.91 18.73
CA ASP A 285 3.98 -4.93 19.83
C ASP A 285 3.65 -3.50 19.35
N LEU A 286 3.84 -3.21 18.05
CA LEU A 286 3.45 -1.97 17.40
C LEU A 286 2.00 -1.95 16.91
N ALA A 287 1.28 -3.08 16.94
CA ALA A 287 -0.08 -3.22 16.40
C ALA A 287 -1.16 -2.53 17.27
N ARG A 288 -0.82 -1.43 17.95
CA ARG A 288 -1.66 -0.75 18.95
C ARG A 288 -3.00 -0.25 18.40
N LEU A 289 -3.07 0.11 17.12
CA LEU A 289 -4.33 0.45 16.45
C LEU A 289 -5.34 -0.72 16.45
N ALA A 290 -4.85 -1.95 16.35
CA ALA A 290 -5.67 -3.15 16.29
C ALA A 290 -5.99 -3.75 17.68
N HIS A 291 -5.30 -3.32 18.74
CA HIS A 291 -5.50 -3.87 20.08
C HIS A 291 -6.92 -3.58 20.61
N GLY A 292 -7.57 -4.61 21.16
CA GLY A 292 -8.95 -4.53 21.66
C GLY A 292 -10.02 -4.44 20.57
N GLN A 293 -9.64 -4.42 19.29
CA GLN A 293 -10.56 -4.41 18.17
C GLN A 293 -11.05 -5.83 17.84
N THR A 294 -12.27 -5.92 17.34
CA THR A 294 -12.85 -7.15 16.82
C THR A 294 -13.11 -7.00 15.33
N TYR A 295 -12.58 -7.92 14.54
CA TYR A 295 -12.80 -8.01 13.10
C TYR A 295 -13.72 -9.21 12.84
N ARG A 296 -14.73 -9.01 12.00
CA ARG A 296 -15.67 -10.07 11.60
C ARG A 296 -15.07 -10.86 10.45
N GLY A 297 -15.13 -12.18 10.56
CA GLY A 297 -14.40 -13.12 9.72
C GLY A 297 -13.00 -13.47 10.26
N ARG A 298 -12.57 -14.70 9.99
CA ARG A 298 -11.22 -15.19 10.31
C ARG A 298 -10.63 -16.01 9.16
N VAL A 299 -9.30 -15.99 9.04
CA VAL A 299 -8.56 -16.89 8.13
C VAL A 299 -8.35 -18.22 8.84
N ALA A 300 -9.11 -19.23 8.43
CA ALA A 300 -9.10 -20.57 9.02
C ALA A 300 -7.96 -21.46 8.51
N ALA A 301 -7.55 -21.28 7.25
CA ALA A 301 -6.39 -21.99 6.70
C ALA A 301 -5.79 -21.24 5.51
N THR A 302 -4.50 -21.43 5.26
CA THR A 302 -3.82 -20.93 4.05
C THR A 302 -3.09 -22.06 3.37
N PHE A 303 -3.23 -22.15 2.04
CA PHE A 303 -2.53 -23.08 1.19
C PHE A 303 -1.65 -22.32 0.22
N VAL A 304 -0.40 -22.76 0.06
CA VAL A 304 0.55 -22.22 -0.91
C VAL A 304 0.95 -23.33 -1.86
N ALA A 305 0.55 -23.22 -3.13
CA ALA A 305 0.73 -24.26 -4.14
C ALA A 305 0.19 -25.64 -3.71
N GLY A 306 -0.97 -25.67 -3.06
CA GLY A 306 -1.65 -26.88 -2.59
C GLY A 306 -1.14 -27.44 -1.26
N ARG A 307 -0.05 -26.90 -0.72
CA ARG A 307 0.47 -27.28 0.61
C ARG A 307 -0.20 -26.42 1.69
N PRO A 308 -0.79 -27.00 2.75
CA PRO A 308 -1.21 -26.22 3.92
C PRO A 308 0.02 -25.58 4.57
N VAL A 309 -0.05 -24.26 4.81
CA VAL A 309 1.03 -23.48 5.46
C VAL A 309 0.54 -22.73 6.70
N TRP A 310 -0.77 -22.70 6.92
CA TRP A 310 -1.43 -22.10 8.08
C TRP A 310 -2.70 -22.89 8.36
N ASP A 311 -2.92 -23.26 9.62
CA ASP A 311 -4.07 -24.07 10.08
C ASP A 311 -5.07 -23.29 10.95
N GLY A 312 -4.92 -21.97 11.02
CA GLY A 312 -5.71 -21.12 11.91
C GLY A 312 -4.97 -20.73 13.20
N SER A 313 -3.84 -21.36 13.49
CA SER A 313 -3.10 -21.14 14.74
C SER A 313 -1.59 -21.00 14.56
N ALA A 314 -0.98 -21.75 13.66
CA ALA A 314 0.47 -21.78 13.48
C ALA A 314 0.87 -21.82 12.00
N VAL A 315 2.02 -21.21 11.71
CA VAL A 315 2.66 -21.30 10.38
C VAL A 315 3.41 -22.62 10.27
N ASP A 316 2.97 -23.49 9.36
CA ASP A 316 3.58 -24.79 9.07
C ASP A 316 4.22 -24.79 7.67
N ALA A 317 5.19 -23.90 7.48
CA ALA A 317 6.00 -23.84 6.26
C ALA A 317 7.49 -23.76 6.61
N PRO A 318 8.35 -24.61 6.04
CA PRO A 318 9.78 -24.51 6.27
C PRO A 318 10.33 -23.22 5.64
N PRO A 319 11.30 -22.54 6.31
CA PRO A 319 12.02 -21.42 5.71
C PRO A 319 12.55 -21.78 4.32
N GLY A 320 12.39 -20.86 3.36
CA GLY A 320 12.77 -21.09 1.95
C GLY A 320 11.75 -21.87 1.11
N TRP A 321 10.58 -22.24 1.65
CA TRP A 321 9.51 -22.85 0.85
C TRP A 321 9.00 -21.93 -0.28
N GLY A 322 8.84 -20.64 0.04
CA GLY A 322 8.46 -19.62 -0.93
C GLY A 322 9.48 -19.52 -2.07
N ARG A 323 9.00 -19.28 -3.29
CA ARG A 323 9.86 -19.09 -4.47
C ARG A 323 9.67 -17.70 -5.05
N PHE A 324 10.77 -17.10 -5.50
CA PHE A 324 10.73 -15.88 -6.29
C PHE A 324 9.88 -16.10 -7.54
N VAL A 325 8.95 -15.16 -7.81
CA VAL A 325 8.06 -15.22 -8.97
C VAL A 325 8.44 -14.12 -9.93
N ARG A 326 8.61 -14.49 -11.19
CA ARG A 326 8.89 -13.57 -12.29
C ARG A 326 7.59 -13.24 -13.04
N PRO A 327 7.46 -12.02 -13.60
CA PRO A 327 6.39 -11.72 -14.53
C PRO A 327 6.35 -12.71 -15.71
N GLY A 328 5.14 -13.02 -16.18
CA GLY A 328 4.95 -13.73 -17.44
C GLY A 328 5.65 -13.01 -18.60
N ARG A 329 6.19 -13.79 -19.54
CA ARG A 329 6.89 -13.24 -20.73
C ARG A 329 5.94 -12.31 -21.49
N ARG A 330 6.49 -11.20 -21.99
CA ARG A 330 5.78 -10.40 -23.01
C ARG A 330 5.57 -11.32 -24.21
N HIS A 331 4.33 -11.49 -24.66
CA HIS A 331 4.13 -11.87 -26.04
C HIS A 331 4.75 -10.73 -26.85
N SER A 332 5.84 -11.01 -27.55
CA SER A 332 6.35 -10.10 -28.58
C SER A 332 5.15 -9.77 -29.45
N ARG A 333 4.77 -8.50 -29.55
CA ARG A 333 3.98 -8.07 -30.69
C ARG A 333 4.82 -8.47 -31.88
N GLU A 334 4.39 -9.50 -32.61
CA GLU A 334 4.90 -9.76 -33.94
C GLU A 334 4.91 -8.40 -34.64
N SER A 335 6.10 -8.03 -35.11
CA SER A 335 6.29 -6.94 -36.04
C SER A 335 5.35 -7.18 -37.21
N GLY A 336 4.18 -6.55 -37.15
CA GLY A 336 3.28 -6.46 -38.29
C GLY A 336 4.05 -5.80 -39.42
N SER A 337 4.25 -6.59 -40.46
CA SER A 337 4.67 -6.21 -41.81
C SER A 337 3.94 -4.98 -42.32
#